data_AF-A0A7S3GX56-F1
#
_entry.id   AF-A0A7S3GX56-F1
#
_cell.length_a   1.000
_cell.length_b   1.000
_cell.length_c   1.000
_cell.angle_alpha   90.00
_cell.angle_beta   90.00
_cell.angle_gamma   90.00
#
_symmetry.space_group_name_H-M   'P 1'
#
loop_
_entity.id
_entity.type
_entity.pdbx_description
1 polymer ?
#
loop_
_entity_poly.entity_id
_entity_poly.type
_entity_poly.pdbx_seq_one_letter_code
_entity_poly.pdbx_strand_id
1 'polypeptide(L)'
;VNSVDDLDLDDLGEADLVYEMSLEDDKYTFIEGVKNPHSCTIMLQGSTDHSIAQMKDAIKDGLRSVQNTIEDEALIPGAGAFEVAAHVRLEQFKKTVEGKPRLGVELFGRALLTVPKTLLENSGLDMQEKLIKVVAER
;
A
#
# COMPACT_ATOMS: atom_id res chain seq x y z
N VAL A 1 -20.81 17.68 -24.18
CA VAL A 1 -21.43 18.10 -25.46
C VAL A 1 -21.34 16.97 -26.48
N ASN A 2 -22.42 16.68 -27.22
CA ASN A 2 -22.45 15.58 -28.22
C ASN A 2 -22.43 16.07 -29.68
N SER A 3 -22.61 17.37 -29.93
CA SER A 3 -22.48 18.02 -31.25
C SER A 3 -21.57 19.24 -31.16
N VAL A 4 -20.84 19.57 -32.22
CA VAL A 4 -20.00 20.78 -32.25
C VAL A 4 -20.84 22.05 -32.22
N ASP A 5 -22.05 22.00 -32.78
CA ASP A 5 -22.99 23.13 -32.82
C ASP A 5 -23.60 23.45 -31.45
N ASP A 6 -23.54 22.52 -30.50
CA ASP A 6 -24.08 22.66 -29.13
C ASP A 6 -23.00 23.13 -28.12
N LEU A 7 -21.82 23.56 -28.60
CA LEU A 7 -20.67 23.84 -27.75
C LEU A 7 -20.63 25.32 -27.33
N ASP A 8 -20.75 25.56 -26.03
CA ASP A 8 -20.70 26.90 -25.46
C ASP A 8 -19.35 27.17 -24.76
N LEU A 9 -19.05 28.44 -24.48
CA LEU A 9 -17.81 28.84 -23.78
C LEU A 9 -17.70 28.20 -22.38
N ASP A 10 -18.83 27.93 -21.74
CA ASP A 10 -18.90 27.29 -20.42
C ASP A 10 -18.52 25.79 -20.45
N ASP A 11 -18.51 25.17 -21.64
CA ASP A 11 -18.07 23.78 -21.82
C ASP A 11 -16.53 23.66 -21.95
N LEU A 12 -15.81 24.78 -22.10
CA LEU A 12 -14.36 24.79 -22.31
C LEU A 12 -13.58 24.77 -20.99
N GLY A 13 -12.48 24.00 -20.97
CA GLY A 13 -11.54 23.95 -19.85
C GLY A 13 -10.44 25.00 -19.95
N GLU A 14 -9.89 25.41 -18.79
CA GLU A 14 -8.76 26.33 -18.66
C GLU A 14 -7.48 25.58 -18.23
N ALA A 15 -6.35 25.89 -18.86
CA ALA A 15 -5.03 25.39 -18.51
C ALA A 15 -3.96 26.47 -18.75
N ASP A 16 -2.97 26.55 -17.86
CA ASP A 16 -1.88 27.52 -17.98
C ASP A 16 -0.89 27.17 -19.10
N LEU A 17 -0.62 25.88 -19.29
CA LEU A 17 0.37 25.41 -20.24
C LEU A 17 -0.13 24.16 -20.99
N VAL A 18 -0.14 24.26 -22.31
CA VAL A 18 -0.44 23.13 -23.19
C VAL A 18 0.68 22.99 -24.22
N TYR A 19 1.32 21.82 -24.27
CA TYR A 19 2.38 21.55 -25.23
C TYR A 19 2.39 20.09 -25.68
N GLU A 20 2.96 19.86 -26.86
CA GLU A 20 3.19 18.52 -27.39
C GLU A 20 4.65 18.12 -27.16
N MET A 21 4.86 16.88 -26.72
CA MET A 21 6.18 16.27 -26.62
C MET A 21 6.15 14.94 -27.36
N SER A 22 7.09 14.76 -28.28
CA SER A 22 7.33 13.48 -28.93
C SER A 22 8.21 12.61 -28.03
N LEU A 23 7.74 11.41 -27.72
CA LEU A 23 8.50 10.39 -27.00
C LEU A 23 8.55 9.16 -27.88
N GLU A 24 9.75 8.80 -28.31
CA GLU A 24 9.97 7.74 -29.31
C GLU A 24 9.21 8.06 -30.60
N ASP A 25 8.30 7.18 -31.04
CA ASP A 25 7.50 7.36 -32.25
C ASP A 25 6.11 7.98 -31.97
N ASP A 26 5.76 8.19 -30.69
CA ASP A 26 4.47 8.69 -30.25
C ASP A 26 4.52 10.17 -29.85
N LYS A 27 3.39 10.85 -30.02
CA LYS A 27 3.20 12.25 -29.63
C LYS A 27 2.20 12.33 -28.48
N TYR A 28 2.62 13.00 -27.41
CA TYR A 28 1.82 13.20 -26.22
C TYR A 28 1.52 14.69 -26.04
N THR A 29 0.27 15.02 -25.72
CA THR A 29 -0.12 16.38 -25.34
C THR A 29 -0.18 16.48 -23.83
N PHE A 30 0.60 17.39 -23.26
CA PHE A 30 0.62 17.71 -21.85
C PHE A 30 -0.26 18.93 -21.60
N ILE A 31 -1.11 18.83 -20.59
CA ILE A 31 -2.01 19.90 -20.14
C ILE A 31 -1.68 20.12 -18.67
N GLU A 32 -1.07 21.25 -18.37
CA GLU A 32 -0.54 21.60 -17.04
C GLU A 32 -1.13 22.91 -16.54
N GLY A 33 -1.13 23.10 -15.21
CA GLY A 33 -1.69 24.30 -14.57
C GLY A 33 -3.21 24.43 -14.77
N VAL A 34 -3.95 23.33 -14.57
CA VAL A 34 -5.42 23.38 -14.60
C VAL A 34 -5.96 23.97 -13.29
N LYS A 35 -7.00 24.80 -13.39
CA LYS A 35 -7.61 25.52 -12.25
C LYS A 35 -8.12 24.59 -11.13
N ASN A 36 -8.66 23.43 -11.50
CA ASN A 36 -9.20 22.42 -10.57
C ASN A 36 -8.52 21.06 -10.82
N PRO A 37 -7.31 20.82 -10.28
CA PRO A 37 -6.53 19.60 -10.53
C PRO A 37 -7.00 18.42 -9.67
N HIS A 38 -8.28 18.03 -9.79
CA HIS A 38 -8.81 16.83 -9.12
C HIS A 38 -8.41 15.54 -9.82
N SER A 39 -7.88 15.63 -11.04
CA SER A 39 -7.37 14.50 -11.81
C SER A 39 -5.94 14.81 -12.25
N CYS A 40 -5.03 13.89 -11.95
CA CYS A 40 -3.62 13.98 -12.32
C CYS A 40 -3.22 12.71 -13.06
N THR A 41 -2.35 12.84 -14.05
CA THR A 41 -1.82 11.72 -14.83
C THR A 41 -0.36 11.52 -14.49
N ILE A 42 0.02 10.29 -14.13
CA ILE A 42 1.42 9.88 -13.98
C ILE A 42 1.79 9.07 -15.21
N MET A 43 2.69 9.58 -16.03
CA MET A 43 3.20 8.87 -17.20
C MET A 43 4.33 7.92 -16.79
N LEU A 44 4.22 6.66 -17.19
CA LEU A 44 5.21 5.61 -16.89
C LEU A 44 5.86 5.12 -18.17
N GLN A 45 7.20 5.13 -18.20
CA GLN A 45 7.99 4.56 -19.28
C GLN A 45 8.78 3.37 -18.72
N GLY A 46 8.81 2.26 -19.47
CA GLY A 46 9.51 1.06 -19.07
C GLY A 46 9.98 0.27 -20.28
N SER A 47 10.96 -0.61 -20.08
CA SER A 47 11.57 -1.40 -21.15
C SER A 47 10.71 -2.56 -21.65
N THR A 48 9.73 -3.00 -20.85
CA THR A 48 8.81 -4.09 -21.20
C THR A 48 7.43 -3.80 -20.63
N ASP A 49 6.38 -4.30 -21.29
CA ASP A 49 5.00 -4.20 -20.81
C ASP A 49 4.83 -4.80 -19.40
N HIS A 50 5.56 -5.86 -19.11
CA HIS A 50 5.55 -6.49 -17.79
C HIS A 50 6.08 -5.54 -16.71
N SER A 51 7.22 -4.89 -16.96
CA SER A 51 7.79 -3.90 -16.03
C SER A 51 6.85 -2.71 -15.83
N ILE A 52 6.21 -2.23 -16.90
CA ILE A 52 5.24 -1.13 -16.83
C ILE A 52 4.03 -1.54 -15.99
N ALA A 53 3.51 -2.74 -16.18
CA ALA A 53 2.40 -3.27 -15.37
C ALA A 53 2.77 -3.35 -13.89
N GLN A 54 3.97 -3.85 -13.55
CA GLN A 54 4.45 -3.89 -12.17
C GLN A 54 4.60 -2.51 -11.53
N MET A 55 5.16 -1.54 -12.27
CA MET A 55 5.25 -0.16 -11.79
C MET A 55 3.88 0.49 -11.57
N LYS A 56 2.94 0.24 -12.48
CA LYS A 56 1.56 0.72 -12.37
C LYS A 56 0.88 0.17 -11.12
N ASP A 57 1.03 -1.11 -10.84
CA ASP A 57 0.43 -1.74 -9.65
C ASP A 57 1.09 -1.22 -8.36
N ALA A 58 2.43 -1.10 -8.34
CA ALA A 58 3.15 -0.54 -7.21
C ALA A 58 2.72 0.91 -6.87
N ILE A 59 2.53 1.76 -7.88
CA ILE A 59 2.07 3.14 -7.68
C ILE A 59 0.63 3.15 -7.16
N LYS A 60 -0.25 2.31 -7.69
CA LYS A 60 -1.63 2.20 -7.20
C LYS A 60 -1.68 1.77 -5.74
N ASP A 61 -0.88 0.79 -5.35
CA ASP A 61 -0.82 0.31 -3.97
C ASP A 61 -0.22 1.36 -3.02
N GLY A 62 0.79 2.11 -3.49
CA GLY A 62 1.34 3.26 -2.77
C GLY A 62 0.30 4.36 -2.54
N LEU A 63 -0.43 4.75 -3.59
CA LEU A 63 -1.48 5.78 -3.49
C LEU A 63 -2.61 5.36 -2.54
N ARG A 64 -3.04 4.09 -2.59
CA ARG A 64 -4.01 3.54 -1.62
C ARG A 64 -3.48 3.59 -0.19
N SER A 65 -2.22 3.27 0.02
CA SER A 65 -1.61 3.31 1.36
C SER A 65 -1.60 4.73 1.92
N VAL A 66 -1.27 5.72 1.09
CA VAL A 66 -1.32 7.15 1.47
C VAL A 66 -2.75 7.58 1.75
N GLN A 67 -3.71 7.20 0.90
CA GLN A 67 -5.12 7.49 1.11
C GLN A 67 -5.61 6.95 2.45
N ASN A 68 -5.41 5.66 2.72
CA ASN A 68 -5.80 5.05 3.99
C ASN A 68 -5.16 5.75 5.19
N THR A 69 -3.90 6.18 5.06
CA THR A 69 -3.21 6.92 6.13
C THR A 69 -3.88 8.27 6.44
N ILE A 70 -4.34 8.97 5.40
CA ILE A 70 -5.05 10.25 5.55
C ILE A 70 -6.45 10.03 6.14
N GLU A 71 -7.13 8.95 5.75
CA GLU A 71 -8.50 8.63 6.20
C GLU A 71 -8.55 8.07 7.63
N ASP A 72 -7.64 7.16 8.00
CA ASP A 72 -7.66 6.46 9.28
C ASP A 72 -7.04 7.27 10.43
N GLU A 73 -6.19 8.27 10.11
CA GLU A 73 -5.43 9.11 11.07
C GLU A 73 -4.57 8.33 12.09
N ALA A 74 -4.40 7.03 11.91
CA ALA A 74 -3.68 6.14 12.80
C ALA A 74 -2.90 5.08 12.02
N LEU A 75 -1.73 4.70 12.53
CA LEU A 75 -0.85 3.72 11.89
C LEU A 75 -0.36 2.68 12.89
N ILE A 76 -0.21 1.45 12.42
CA ILE A 76 0.45 0.37 13.14
C ILE A 76 1.68 -0.12 12.37
N PRO A 77 2.73 -0.60 13.05
CA PRO A 77 3.88 -1.17 12.36
C PRO A 77 3.46 -2.48 11.66
N GLY A 78 3.71 -2.53 10.34
CA GLY A 78 3.40 -3.69 9.50
C GLY A 78 4.44 -4.82 9.58
N ALA A 79 4.50 -5.63 8.52
CA ALA A 79 5.45 -6.73 8.37
C ALA A 79 5.48 -7.76 9.53
N GLY A 80 4.31 -8.03 10.13
CA GLY A 80 4.21 -8.98 11.25
C GLY A 80 4.58 -8.38 12.62
N ALA A 81 4.95 -7.09 12.70
CA ALA A 81 5.39 -6.47 13.95
C ALA A 81 4.26 -6.35 14.97
N PHE A 82 3.05 -6.00 14.52
CA PHE A 82 1.85 -5.99 15.36
C PHE A 82 1.54 -7.38 15.92
N GLU A 83 1.59 -8.41 15.08
CA GLU A 83 1.30 -9.80 15.45
C GLU A 83 2.29 -10.33 16.49
N VAL A 84 3.58 -10.00 16.34
CA VAL A 84 4.61 -10.34 17.34
C VAL A 84 4.35 -9.62 18.65
N ALA A 85 4.07 -8.31 18.63
CA ALA A 85 3.78 -7.55 19.83
C ALA A 85 2.53 -8.07 20.55
N ALA A 86 1.47 -8.40 19.79
CA ALA A 86 0.25 -9.01 20.31
C ALA A 86 0.52 -10.39 20.93
N HIS A 87 1.35 -11.23 20.30
CA HIS A 87 1.79 -12.51 20.87
C HIS A 87 2.46 -12.32 22.25
N VAL A 88 3.45 -11.42 22.35
CA VAL A 88 4.16 -11.14 23.61
C VAL A 88 3.19 -10.64 24.68
N ARG A 89 2.26 -9.75 24.31
CA ARG A 89 1.26 -9.21 25.24
C ARG A 89 0.28 -10.27 25.72
N LEU A 90 -0.13 -11.19 24.85
CA LEU A 90 -0.99 -12.32 25.17
C LEU A 90 -0.29 -13.34 26.06
N GLU A 91 1.01 -13.59 25.87
CA GLU A 91 1.80 -14.45 26.75
C GLU A 91 1.92 -13.87 28.17
N GLN A 92 2.00 -12.55 28.31
CA GLN A 92 1.91 -11.89 29.62
C GLN A 92 0.51 -11.99 30.22
N PHE A 93 -0.53 -11.72 29.42
CA PHE A 93 -1.94 -11.81 29.85
C PHE A 93 -2.33 -13.24 30.27
N LYS A 94 -1.78 -14.25 29.60
CA LYS A 94 -1.98 -15.67 29.95
C LYS A 94 -1.67 -15.96 31.42
N LYS A 95 -0.73 -15.25 32.03
CA LYS A 95 -0.35 -15.41 33.45
C LYS A 95 -1.46 -14.97 34.41
N THR A 96 -2.37 -14.10 33.98
CA THR A 96 -3.51 -13.62 34.79
C THR A 96 -4.79 -14.42 34.55
N VAL A 97 -4.77 -15.40 33.64
CA VAL A 97 -5.93 -16.21 33.26
C VAL A 97 -5.82 -17.60 33.88
N GLU A 98 -6.87 -18.00 34.60
CA GLU A 98 -6.96 -19.31 35.25
C GLU A 98 -7.94 -20.24 34.52
N GLY A 99 -7.73 -21.55 34.70
CA GLY A 99 -8.60 -22.58 34.14
C GLY A 99 -8.46 -22.76 32.63
N LYS A 100 -9.51 -23.32 32.01
CA LYS A 100 -9.54 -23.70 30.59
C LYS A 100 -9.23 -22.54 29.60
N PRO A 101 -9.68 -21.29 29.82
CA PRO A 101 -9.41 -20.19 28.88
C PRO A 101 -7.92 -19.89 28.67
N ARG A 102 -7.06 -20.23 29.64
CA ARG A 102 -5.61 -20.02 29.55
C ARG A 102 -5.00 -20.69 28.31
N LEU A 103 -5.46 -21.89 27.96
CA LEU A 103 -5.02 -22.61 26.76
C LEU A 103 -5.46 -21.90 25.48
N GLY A 104 -6.66 -21.31 25.48
CA GLY A 104 -7.17 -20.55 24.34
C GLY A 104 -6.32 -19.31 24.05
N VAL A 105 -5.93 -18.57 25.09
CA VAL A 105 -5.04 -17.40 24.96
C VAL A 105 -3.69 -17.80 24.36
N GLU A 106 -3.12 -18.91 24.81
CA GLU A 106 -1.85 -19.43 24.28
C GLU A 106 -1.96 -19.80 22.80
N LEU A 107 -2.97 -20.58 22.43
CA LEU A 107 -3.16 -21.02 21.05
C LEU A 107 -3.41 -19.84 20.12
N PHE A 108 -4.20 -18.85 20.55
CA PHE A 108 -4.44 -17.65 19.77
C PHE A 108 -3.16 -16.83 19.60
N GLY A 109 -2.39 -16.60 20.67
CA GLY A 109 -1.11 -15.92 20.59
C GLY A 109 -0.13 -16.62 19.66
N ARG A 110 -0.09 -17.96 19.66
CA ARG A 110 0.74 -18.74 18.73
C ARG A 110 0.26 -18.65 17.28
N ALA A 111 -1.05 -18.57 17.06
CA ALA A 111 -1.64 -18.44 15.73
C ALA A 111 -1.25 -17.12 15.06
N LEU A 112 -1.15 -16.02 15.82
CA LEU A 112 -0.69 -14.71 15.30
C LEU A 112 0.70 -14.78 14.68
N LEU A 113 1.59 -15.63 15.22
CA LEU A 113 2.94 -15.82 14.67
C LEU A 113 2.97 -16.50 13.29
N THR A 114 1.82 -16.96 12.76
CA THR A 114 1.77 -17.55 11.40
C THR A 114 2.14 -16.51 10.34
N VAL A 115 1.66 -15.27 10.48
CA VAL A 115 1.95 -14.17 9.53
C VAL A 115 3.45 -13.90 9.40
N PRO A 116 4.20 -13.57 10.48
CA PRO A 116 5.63 -13.34 10.37
C PRO A 116 6.42 -14.59 9.94
N LYS A 117 5.97 -15.80 10.30
CA LYS A 117 6.61 -17.04 9.84
C LYS A 117 6.52 -17.18 8.32
N THR A 118 5.33 -16.99 7.75
CA THR A 118 5.14 -17.05 6.30
C THR A 118 5.94 -15.97 5.58
N LEU A 119 6.06 -14.77 6.15
CA LEU A 119 6.92 -13.71 5.59
C LEU A 119 8.40 -14.11 5.59
N LEU A 120 8.91 -14.70 6.67
CA LEU A 120 10.29 -15.18 6.76
C LEU A 120 10.58 -16.32 5.77
N GLU A 121 9.64 -17.26 5.63
CA GLU A 121 9.74 -18.37 4.69
C GLU A 121 9.76 -17.89 3.23
N ASN A 122 8.84 -17.00 2.87
CA ASN A 122 8.80 -16.40 1.53
C ASN A 122 10.05 -15.56 1.22
N SER A 123 10.73 -15.05 2.26
CA SER A 123 11.98 -14.30 2.12
C SER A 123 13.23 -15.19 2.09
N GLY A 124 13.08 -16.52 2.20
CA GLY A 124 14.21 -17.47 2.23
C GLY A 124 15.08 -17.36 3.48
N LEU A 125 14.57 -16.80 4.57
CA LEU A 125 15.30 -16.63 5.84
C LEU A 125 15.09 -17.83 6.76
N ASP A 126 16.04 -18.07 7.67
CA ASP A 126 15.85 -19.04 8.75
C ASP A 126 14.72 -18.56 9.67
N MET A 127 13.57 -19.20 9.53
CA MET A 127 12.36 -18.85 10.27
C MET A 127 12.55 -18.93 11.78
N GLN A 128 13.30 -19.91 12.28
CA GLN A 128 13.46 -20.12 13.73
C GLN A 128 14.38 -19.07 14.33
N GLU A 129 15.55 -18.88 13.73
CA GLU A 129 16.53 -17.90 14.20
C GLU A 129 15.94 -16.49 14.19
N LYS A 130 15.33 -16.09 13.07
CA LYS A 130 14.80 -14.73 12.91
C LYS A 130 13.58 -14.48 13.78
N LEU A 131 12.67 -15.45 13.90
CA LEU A 131 11.48 -15.27 14.73
C LEU A 131 11.86 -15.12 16.22
N ILE A 132 12.80 -15.93 16.72
CA ILE A 132 13.28 -15.83 18.10
C ILE A 132 13.89 -14.44 18.34
N LYS A 133 14.70 -13.96 17.40
CA LYS A 133 15.32 -12.63 17.49
C LYS A 133 14.27 -11.52 17.57
N VAL A 134 13.29 -11.51 16.66
CA VAL A 134 12.26 -10.46 16.61
C VAL A 134 11.34 -10.49 17.83
N VAL A 135 11.05 -11.68 18.37
CA VAL A 135 10.29 -11.82 19.62
C VAL A 135 11.11 -11.35 20.83
N ALA A 136 12.42 -11.60 20.86
CA ALA A 136 13.29 -11.18 21.97
C ALA A 136 13.54 -9.67 22.01
N GLU A 137 13.43 -8.97 20.89
CA GLU A 137 13.56 -7.52 20.78
C GLU A 137 12.30 -6.74 21.23
N ARG A 138 11.25 -7.43 21.70
CA ARG A 138 9.96 -6.86 22.15
C ARG A 138 9.67 -7.15 23.61
#